data_AF-A0A7V4AAQ6-F1
#
_entry.id   AF-A0A7V4AAQ6-F1
#
_cell.length_a   1.000
_cell.length_b   1.000
_cell.length_c   1.000
_cell.angle_alpha   90.00
_cell.angle_beta   90.00
_cell.angle_gamma   90.00
#
_symmetry.space_group_name_H-M   'P 1'
#
loop_
_entity.id
_entity.type
_entity.pdbx_description
1 polymer ?
#
loop_
_entity_poly.entity_id
_entity_poly.type
_entity_poly.pdbx_seq_one_letter_code
_entity_poly.pdbx_strand_id
1 'polypeptide(L)'
;MNGTSTSKICRVCTGEYPPITYKNYEFLSQFLTERGMIKSRKLTGLCSKHHRQLAKNIKRARHLGLLPFTTVSAKIKPQELKLLFESSSATKRKQEELTDEASVSAEIEGKQ
;
A
#
# COMPACT_ATOMS: atom_id res chain seq x y z
N MET A 1 2.35 -34.82 3.17
CA MET A 1 2.21 -34.14 1.87
C MET A 1 0.74 -34.13 1.52
N ASN A 2 -0.02 -33.11 1.92
CA ASN A 2 -1.49 -33.21 1.91
C ASN A 2 -2.06 -32.14 0.98
N GLY A 3 -2.66 -32.60 -0.13
CA GLY A 3 -3.37 -31.77 -1.09
C GLY A 3 -4.03 -32.64 -2.13
N THR A 4 -5.12 -33.30 -1.74
CA THR A 4 -5.99 -34.05 -2.64
C THR A 4 -6.48 -33.12 -3.75
N SER A 5 -6.06 -33.40 -4.99
CA SER A 5 -6.31 -32.56 -6.15
C SER A 5 -7.70 -32.83 -6.70
N THR A 6 -8.72 -32.21 -6.10
CA THR A 6 -9.98 -32.02 -6.82
C THR A 6 -9.75 -30.97 -7.91
N SER A 7 -9.89 -31.39 -9.17
CA SER A 7 -9.71 -30.56 -10.36
C SER A 7 -10.80 -29.50 -10.46
N LYS A 8 -10.62 -28.37 -9.78
CA LYS A 8 -11.49 -27.20 -9.91
C LYS A 8 -11.42 -26.67 -11.35
N ILE A 9 -12.57 -26.62 -12.02
CA ILE A 9 -12.72 -26.04 -13.35
C ILE A 9 -12.52 -24.53 -13.24
N CYS A 10 -11.65 -23.99 -14.09
CA CYS A 10 -11.34 -22.56 -14.11
C CYS A 10 -12.44 -21.82 -14.89
N ARG A 11 -13.20 -20.97 -14.19
CA ARG A 11 -14.33 -20.21 -14.75
C ARG A 11 -13.95 -19.21 -15.85
N VAL A 12 -12.70 -18.75 -15.88
CA VAL A 12 -12.18 -17.94 -16.99
C VAL A 12 -11.94 -18.81 -18.24
N CYS A 13 -11.55 -20.08 -18.07
CA CYS A 13 -11.38 -20.98 -19.21
C CYS A 13 -12.73 -21.39 -19.83
N THR A 14 -13.79 -21.52 -19.03
CA THR A 14 -15.14 -21.84 -19.52
C THR A 14 -15.87 -20.64 -20.12
N GLY A 15 -15.28 -19.43 -20.06
CA GLY A 15 -15.88 -18.22 -20.64
C GLY A 15 -16.99 -17.59 -19.80
N GLU A 16 -17.20 -18.06 -18.57
CA GLU A 16 -18.18 -17.46 -17.63
C GLU A 16 -17.73 -16.07 -17.15
N TYR A 17 -16.43 -15.81 -17.16
CA TYR A 17 -15.86 -14.54 -16.72
C TYR A 17 -15.43 -13.64 -17.88
N PRO A 18 -15.54 -12.31 -17.70
CA PRO A 18 -15.06 -11.36 -18.69
C PRO A 18 -13.54 -11.49 -18.90
N PRO A 19 -13.04 -11.00 -20.05
CA PRO A 19 -11.61 -11.02 -20.33
C PRO A 19 -10.82 -10.27 -19.26
N ILE A 20 -9.74 -10.89 -18.78
CA ILE A 20 -8.89 -10.33 -17.73
C ILE A 20 -8.06 -9.16 -18.29
N THR A 21 -8.58 -7.95 -18.15
CA THR A 21 -7.93 -6.70 -18.55
C THR A 21 -7.85 -5.73 -17.37
N TYR A 22 -6.82 -4.88 -17.38
CA TYR A 22 -6.61 -3.85 -16.35
C TYR A 22 -7.69 -2.76 -16.31
N LYS A 23 -8.46 -2.61 -17.40
CA LYS A 23 -9.54 -1.61 -17.51
C LYS A 23 -10.76 -1.98 -16.66
N ASN A 24 -11.01 -3.28 -16.49
CA ASN A 24 -12.17 -3.80 -15.76
C ASN A 24 -11.87 -3.90 -14.26
N TYR A 25 -11.64 -2.76 -13.60
CA TYR A 25 -11.23 -2.70 -12.19
C TYR A 25 -12.27 -3.31 -11.24
N GLU A 26 -13.56 -3.23 -11.55
CA GLU A 26 -14.66 -3.83 -10.76
C GLU A 26 -14.59 -5.36 -10.71
N PHE A 27 -14.17 -5.98 -11.81
CA PHE A 27 -13.95 -7.42 -11.84
C PHE A 27 -12.66 -7.78 -11.07
N LEU A 28 -11.60 -7.00 -11.25
CA LEU A 28 -10.31 -7.24 -10.60
C LEU A 28 -10.38 -7.05 -9.07
N SER A 29 -11.21 -6.12 -8.58
CA SER A 29 -11.35 -5.82 -7.15
C SER A 29 -11.89 -7.03 -6.37
N GLN A 30 -12.72 -7.87 -6.99
CA GLN A 30 -13.26 -9.11 -6.38
C GLN A 30 -12.15 -10.11 -6.02
N PHE A 31 -11.01 -10.06 -6.73
CA PHE A 31 -9.84 -10.90 -6.48
C PHE A 31 -8.85 -10.29 -5.47
N LEU A 32 -9.17 -9.14 -4.91
CA LEU A 32 -8.40 -8.53 -3.83
C LEU A 32 -9.00 -8.87 -2.46
N THR A 33 -8.15 -8.85 -1.44
CA THR A 33 -8.58 -8.76 -0.03
C THR A 33 -8.91 -7.30 0.30
N GLU A 34 -9.57 -7.06 1.44
CA GLU A 34 -9.84 -5.71 1.95
C GLU A 34 -8.58 -4.84 2.06
N ARG A 35 -7.44 -5.47 2.37
CA ARG A 35 -6.12 -4.81 2.44
C ARG A 35 -5.48 -4.55 1.09
N GLY A 36 -6.19 -4.83 -0.01
CA GLY A 36 -5.67 -4.72 -1.35
C GLY A 36 -4.65 -5.78 -1.72
N MET A 37 -4.56 -6.93 -1.02
CA MET A 37 -3.66 -8.04 -1.41
C MET A 37 -4.33 -8.95 -2.45
N ILE A 38 -3.57 -9.55 -3.36
CA ILE A 38 -4.13 -10.48 -4.36
C ILE A 38 -4.46 -11.81 -3.69
N LYS A 39 -5.71 -12.28 -3.83
CA LYS A 39 -6.15 -13.58 -3.31
C LYS A 39 -5.33 -14.72 -3.92
N SER A 40 -5.03 -15.73 -3.10
CA SER A 40 -4.26 -16.89 -3.54
C SER A 40 -5.01 -17.70 -4.59
N ARG A 41 -4.28 -18.42 -5.45
CA ARG A 41 -4.87 -19.26 -6.51
C ARG A 41 -5.94 -20.22 -5.95
N LYS A 42 -5.68 -20.83 -4.79
CA LYS A 42 -6.58 -21.79 -4.13
C LYS A 42 -7.96 -21.20 -3.80
N LEU A 43 -7.98 -19.92 -3.40
CA LEU A 43 -9.21 -19.19 -3.09
C LEU A 43 -9.92 -18.72 -4.37
N THR A 44 -9.16 -18.24 -5.35
CA THR A 44 -9.74 -17.73 -6.61
C THR A 44 -10.31 -18.82 -7.53
N GLY A 45 -9.85 -20.07 -7.41
CA GLY A 45 -10.27 -21.17 -8.29
C GLY A 45 -9.76 -21.06 -9.73
N LEU A 46 -8.81 -20.16 -10.01
CA LEU A 46 -8.27 -19.96 -11.36
C LEU A 46 -7.18 -20.97 -11.71
N CYS A 47 -7.03 -21.25 -13.00
CA CYS A 47 -5.88 -21.99 -13.52
C CYS A 47 -4.59 -21.15 -13.34
N SER A 48 -3.43 -21.81 -13.30
CA SER A 48 -2.16 -21.12 -13.11
C SER A 48 -1.87 -20.07 -14.19
N LYS A 49 -2.34 -20.29 -15.42
CA LYS A 49 -2.16 -19.35 -16.54
C LYS A 49 -2.94 -18.06 -16.31
N HIS A 50 -4.24 -18.18 -16.03
CA HIS A 50 -5.12 -17.03 -15.78
C HIS A 50 -4.80 -16.32 -14.46
N HIS A 51 -4.38 -17.02 -13.41
CA HIS A 51 -3.95 -16.37 -12.17
C HIS A 51 -2.70 -15.49 -12.37
N ARG A 52 -1.73 -15.92 -13.21
CA ARG A 52 -0.58 -15.09 -13.60
C ARG A 52 -1.01 -13.88 -14.44
N GLN A 53 -1.94 -14.06 -15.38
CA GLN A 53 -2.47 -12.97 -16.20
C GLN A 53 -3.26 -11.96 -15.36
N LEU A 54 -4.04 -12.43 -14.39
CA LEU A 54 -4.73 -11.62 -13.41
C LEU A 54 -3.75 -10.78 -12.59
N ALA A 55 -2.71 -11.40 -12.03
CA ALA A 55 -1.71 -10.67 -11.26
C ALA A 55 -0.99 -9.59 -12.08
N LYS A 56 -0.69 -9.84 -13.36
CA LYS A 56 -0.11 -8.82 -14.27
C LYS A 56 -1.06 -7.63 -14.48
N ASN A 57 -2.34 -7.91 -14.75
CA ASN A 57 -3.34 -6.85 -14.97
C ASN A 57 -3.64 -6.07 -13.70
N ILE A 58 -3.72 -6.72 -12.53
CA ILE A 58 -3.87 -6.03 -11.24
C ILE A 58 -2.68 -5.11 -10.98
N LYS A 59 -1.45 -5.57 -11.20
CA LYS A 59 -0.26 -4.72 -11.04
C LYS A 59 -0.32 -3.50 -11.97
N ARG A 60 -0.67 -3.70 -13.24
CA ARG A 60 -0.87 -2.59 -14.19
C ARG A 60 -1.97 -1.63 -13.73
N ALA A 61 -3.12 -2.13 -13.27
CA ALA A 61 -4.21 -1.32 -12.75
C ALA A 61 -3.79 -0.50 -11.52
N ARG A 62 -2.95 -1.05 -10.64
CA ARG A 62 -2.37 -0.32 -9.50
C ARG A 62 -1.45 0.81 -9.95
N HIS A 63 -0.59 0.59 -10.94
CA HIS A 63 0.25 1.67 -11.50
C HIS A 63 -0.57 2.80 -12.10
N LEU A 64 -1.76 2.51 -12.62
CA LEU A 64 -2.70 3.48 -13.17
C LEU A 64 -3.61 4.12 -12.10
N GLY A 65 -3.51 3.74 -10.83
CA GLY A 65 -4.35 4.26 -9.75
C GLY A 65 -5.79 3.72 -9.72
N LEU A 66 -6.12 2.69 -10.51
CA LEU A 66 -7.46 2.09 -10.56
C LEU A 66 -7.76 1.15 -9.38
N LEU A 67 -6.72 0.62 -8.72
CA LEU A 67 -6.84 -0.32 -7.61
C LEU A 67 -5.88 0.07 -6.47
N PRO A 68 -6.25 -0.22 -5.21
CA PRO A 68 -5.40 0.10 -4.07
C PRO A 68 -4.12 -0.74 -4.03
N PHE A 69 -3.05 -0.13 -3.55
CA PHE A 69 -1.83 -0.82 -3.14
C PHE A 69 -2.02 -1.49 -1.78
N THR A 70 -1.17 -2.47 -1.48
CA THR A 70 -1.18 -3.16 -0.20
C THR A 70 -0.81 -2.18 0.91
N THR A 71 -1.72 -1.92 1.84
CA THR A 71 -1.38 -1.22 3.07
C THR A 71 -0.56 -2.17 3.92
N VAL A 72 0.75 -1.89 4.02
CA VAL A 72 1.58 -2.57 5.00
C VAL A 72 1.04 -2.11 6.33
N SER A 73 0.26 -2.95 7.01
CA SER A 73 -0.05 -2.77 8.43
C SER A 73 1.23 -3.02 9.23
N ALA A 74 2.27 -2.23 8.96
CA ALA A 74 3.35 -2.08 9.88
C ALA A 74 2.70 -1.40 11.08
N LYS A 75 2.75 -2.05 12.25
CA LYS A 75 2.47 -1.41 13.53
C LYS A 75 3.58 -0.38 13.77
N ILE A 76 3.69 0.63 12.91
CA ILE A 76 4.57 1.77 13.12
C ILE A 76 3.81 2.64 14.08
N LYS A 77 4.32 2.74 15.31
CA LYS A 77 3.86 3.77 16.23
C LYS A 77 4.18 5.11 15.58
N PRO A 78 3.25 6.08 15.57
CA PRO A 78 3.46 7.37 14.92
C PRO A 78 4.70 8.12 15.43
N GLN A 79 5.18 7.79 16.64
CA GLN A 79 6.38 8.36 17.27
C GLN A 79 7.70 7.97 16.57
N GLU A 80 7.76 6.80 15.92
CA GLU A 80 8.97 6.32 15.22
C GLU A 80 9.11 6.92 13.80
N LEU A 81 8.01 7.44 13.24
CA LEU A 81 7.99 7.98 11.88
C LEU A 81 8.77 9.29 11.76
N LYS A 82 8.80 10.09 12.85
CA LYS A 82 9.41 11.42 12.88
C LYS A 82 10.94 11.37 12.99
N LEU A 83 11.44 10.46 13.83
CA LEU A 83 12.87 10.21 14.05
C LEU A 83 13.59 9.71 12.78
N LEU A 84 12.89 8.98 11.91
CA LEU A 84 13.41 8.52 10.62
C LEU A 84 13.48 9.63 9.57
N PHE A 85 12.61 10.64 9.68
CA PHE A 85 12.61 11.80 8.77
C PHE A 85 13.66 12.82 9.20
N GLU A 86 13.81 13.06 10.51
CA GLU A 86 14.74 14.03 11.10
C GLU A 86 16.21 13.58 10.99
N SER A 87 16.50 12.27 11.09
CA SER A 87 17.84 11.71 10.91
C SER A 87 18.34 11.73 9.47
N SER A 88 17.44 11.92 8.49
CA SER A 88 17.81 12.06 7.07
C SER A 88 18.07 13.51 6.65
N SER A 89 17.67 14.50 7.44
CA SER A 89 17.90 15.94 7.20
C SER A 89 19.17 16.50 7.87
N ALA A 90 19.88 15.70 8.67
CA ALA A 90 21.19 16.08 9.22
C ALA A 90 22.34 16.09 8.19
N THR A 91 22.04 15.94 6.90
CA THR A 91 23.00 16.24 5.83
C THR A 91 22.38 17.23 4.85
N LYS A 92 22.99 18.43 4.76
CA LYS A 92 22.70 19.58 3.87
C LYS A 92 21.51 20.47 4.25
N ARG A 93 21.77 21.46 5.13
CA ARG A 93 21.93 22.90 4.79
C ARG A 93 21.67 23.78 6.04
N LYS A 94 22.63 24.67 6.37
CA LYS A 94 22.41 25.99 6.99
C LYS A 94 22.12 25.94 8.52
N GLN A 95 23.02 26.15 9.48
CA GLN A 95 24.15 27.09 9.57
C GLN A 95 23.81 28.44 8.94
N GLU A 96 22.87 29.17 9.53
CA GLU A 96 22.72 30.64 9.49
C GLU A 96 21.49 30.94 10.39
N GLU A 97 21.57 31.97 11.23
CA GLU A 97 20.61 32.38 12.30
C GLU A 97 20.87 31.72 13.68
N LEU A 98 22.09 31.67 14.21
CA LEU A 98 22.72 32.73 15.01
C LEU A 98 21.95 34.07 15.11
N THR A 99 21.56 34.43 16.35
CA THR A 99 21.14 35.76 16.88
C THR A 99 19.81 36.28 16.30
N ASP A 100 18.71 36.30 17.05
CA ASP A 100 18.33 37.35 18.00
C ASP A 100 17.14 36.85 18.87
N GLU A 101 16.57 37.65 19.77
CA GLU A 101 15.43 37.31 20.68
C GLU A 101 15.79 36.63 22.03
N ALA A 102 17.01 36.82 22.52
CA ALA A 102 17.35 36.64 23.94
C ALA A 102 17.17 37.92 24.79
N SER A 103 16.40 38.91 24.31
CA SER A 103 16.42 40.27 24.88
C SER A 103 15.12 40.77 25.53
N VAL A 104 14.00 40.03 25.52
CA VAL A 104 12.75 40.54 26.12
C VAL A 104 12.13 39.52 27.11
N SER A 105 12.92 39.14 28.12
CA SER A 105 12.49 38.32 29.27
C SER A 105 12.54 39.07 30.61
N ALA A 106 12.40 40.40 30.64
CA ALA A 106 12.64 41.16 31.88
C ALA A 106 11.47 42.00 32.42
N GLU A 107 10.32 42.08 31.75
CA GLU A 107 9.17 42.86 32.22
C GLU A 107 7.92 42.06 31.80
N ILE A 108 7.10 41.44 32.64
CA ILE A 108 6.41 41.98 33.82
C ILE A 108 6.02 40.75 34.67
N GLU A 109 6.80 40.47 35.72
CA GLU A 109 6.24 39.84 36.92
C GLU A 109 5.33 40.85 37.62
N GLY A 110 4.14 40.40 37.99
CA GLY A 110 3.43 40.93 39.14
C GLY A 110 2.48 42.10 38.87
N LYS A 111 1.19 41.81 38.87
CA LYS A 111 0.24 42.46 39.78
C LYS A 111 -1.12 41.75 39.77
N GLN A 112 -1.36 41.11 40.91
CA GLN A 112 -2.62 40.91 41.65
C GLN A 112 -3.78 40.20 40.96
#